data_AF-A0A7J7HBD8-F1
#
_entry.id   AF-A0A7J7HBD8-F1
#
_cell.length_a   1.000
_cell.length_b   1.000
_cell.length_c   1.000
_cell.angle_alpha   90.00
_cell.angle_beta   90.00
_cell.angle_gamma   90.00
#
_symmetry.space_group_name_H-M   'P 1'
#
loop_
_entity.id
_entity.type
_entity.pdbx_description
1 polymer ?
#
loop_
_entity_poly.entity_id
_entity_poly.type
_entity_poly.pdbx_seq_one_letter_code
_entity_poly.pdbx_strand_id
1 'polypeptide(L)'
;MDHIAAAEEQIATERFRRKLNEVTTAAETQLSGVQDHVNFTLQQAYFRCAYECFDRRRTQDEINNCVENCSVPVLKAQNLVETEMAKFQVKLPSFLFYFRLNYINRL
;
A
#
# COMPACT_ATOMS: atom_id res chain seq x y z
N MET A 1 -26.65 36.51 -12.01
CA MET A 1 -25.33 36.41 -11.34
C MET A 1 -25.09 34.99 -10.81
N ASP A 2 -26.11 34.24 -10.38
CA ASP A 2 -25.93 32.89 -9.80
C ASP A 2 -25.43 31.79 -10.76
N HIS A 3 -25.77 31.84 -12.05
CA HIS A 3 -25.32 30.82 -13.01
C HIS A 3 -23.80 30.84 -13.27
N ILE A 4 -23.15 32.00 -13.08
CA ILE A 4 -21.71 32.15 -13.28
C ILE A 4 -20.97 31.54 -12.08
N ALA A 5 -21.42 31.82 -10.85
CA ALA A 5 -20.87 31.23 -9.63
C ALA A 5 -21.03 29.69 -9.60
N ALA A 6 -22.19 29.17 -10.01
CA ALA A 6 -22.40 27.73 -10.12
C ALA A 6 -21.50 27.06 -11.18
N ALA A 7 -21.22 27.75 -12.29
CA ALA A 7 -20.31 27.25 -13.32
C ALA A 7 -18.84 27.25 -12.84
N GLU A 8 -18.42 28.28 -12.09
CA GLU A 8 -17.08 28.36 -11.49
C GLU A 8 -16.86 27.25 -10.45
N GLU A 9 -17.85 26.97 -9.61
CA GLU A 9 -17.78 25.86 -8.63
C GLU A 9 -17.67 24.49 -9.31
N GLN A 10 -18.38 24.27 -10.41
CA GLN A 10 -18.27 23.05 -11.21
C GLN A 10 -16.86 22.90 -11.82
N ILE A 11 -16.30 23.98 -12.36
CA ILE A 11 -14.94 23.98 -12.91
C ILE A 11 -13.90 23.70 -11.80
N ALA A 12 -14.05 24.31 -10.62
CA ALA A 12 -13.18 24.07 -9.48
C ALA A 12 -13.27 22.62 -8.98
N THR A 13 -14.49 22.06 -8.92
CA THR A 13 -14.74 20.66 -8.57
C THR A 13 -14.04 19.70 -9.52
N GLU A 14 -14.16 19.94 -10.83
CA GLU A 14 -13.59 19.08 -11.86
C GLU A 14 -12.05 19.16 -11.85
N ARG A 15 -11.47 20.35 -11.65
CA ARG A 15 -10.01 20.51 -11.47
C ARG A 15 -9.51 19.77 -10.24
N PHE A 16 -10.22 19.89 -9.12
CA PHE A 16 -9.86 19.19 -7.89
C PHE A 16 -9.94 17.67 -8.08
N ARG A 17 -10.99 17.16 -8.73
CA ARG A 17 -11.15 15.74 -9.05
C ARG A 17 -10.00 15.21 -9.91
N ARG A 18 -9.59 15.95 -10.94
CA ARG A 18 -8.42 15.60 -11.76
C ARG A 18 -7.15 15.56 -10.94
N LYS A 19 -6.92 16.58 -10.09
CA LYS A 19 -5.74 16.63 -9.22
C LYS A 19 -5.72 15.49 -8.21
N LEU A 20 -6.87 15.14 -7.65
CA LEU A 20 -7.02 13.98 -6.77
C LEU A 20 -6.57 12.70 -7.47
N ASN A 21 -7.09 12.46 -8.69
CA ASN A 21 -6.71 11.28 -9.47
C ASN A 21 -5.22 11.26 -9.81
N GLU A 22 -4.64 12.39 -10.25
CA GLU A 22 -3.20 12.50 -10.51
C GLU A 22 -2.36 12.13 -9.29
N VAL A 23 -2.72 12.66 -8.12
CA VAL A 23 -1.99 12.41 -6.87
C VAL A 23 -2.17 10.95 -6.42
N THR A 24 -3.37 10.39 -6.52
CA THR A 24 -3.63 8.98 -6.22
C THR A 24 -2.82 8.07 -7.13
N THR A 25 -2.84 8.27 -8.44
CA THR A 25 -2.07 7.46 -9.41
C THR A 25 -0.57 7.59 -9.18
N ALA A 26 -0.07 8.79 -8.88
CA ALA A 26 1.33 9.00 -8.54
C ALA A 26 1.71 8.24 -7.26
N ALA A 27 0.86 8.28 -6.23
CA ALA A 27 1.07 7.53 -5.00
C ALA A 27 1.08 6.01 -5.25
N GLU A 28 0.10 5.48 -5.98
CA GLU A 28 0.03 4.06 -6.35
C GLU A 28 1.29 3.61 -7.12
N THR A 29 1.76 4.44 -8.06
CA THR A 29 2.98 4.15 -8.83
C THR A 29 4.21 4.04 -7.90
N GLN A 30 4.35 4.97 -6.95
CA GLN A 30 5.46 4.93 -5.99
C GLN A 30 5.35 3.74 -5.02
N LEU A 31 4.14 3.43 -4.56
CA LEU A 31 3.89 2.31 -3.65
C LEU A 31 4.06 0.95 -4.36
N SER A 32 3.84 0.86 -5.67
CA SER A 32 4.01 -0.37 -6.44
C SER A 32 5.43 -0.92 -6.36
N GLY A 33 6.45 -0.05 -6.41
CA GLY A 33 7.85 -0.46 -6.28
C GLY A 33 8.19 -0.96 -4.88
N VAL A 34 7.55 -0.40 -3.84
CA VAL A 34 7.69 -0.89 -2.46
C VAL A 34 7.07 -2.27 -2.33
N GLN A 35 5.87 -2.47 -2.90
CA GLN A 35 5.18 -3.76 -2.87
C GLN A 35 6.01 -4.84 -3.58
N ASP A 36 6.57 -4.53 -4.75
CA ASP A 36 7.43 -5.45 -5.48
C ASP A 36 8.69 -5.82 -4.68
N HIS A 37 9.39 -4.82 -4.12
CA HIS A 37 10.58 -5.04 -3.30
C HIS A 37 10.28 -5.91 -2.07
N VAL A 38 9.16 -5.65 -1.39
CA VAL A 38 8.73 -6.44 -0.23
C VAL A 38 8.41 -7.86 -0.66
N ASN A 39 7.63 -8.06 -1.72
CA ASN A 39 7.29 -9.39 -2.23
C ASN A 39 8.55 -10.19 -2.59
N PHE A 40 9.47 -9.59 -3.34
CA PHE A 40 10.73 -10.21 -3.73
C PHE A 40 11.57 -10.59 -2.50
N THR A 41 11.78 -9.65 -1.58
CA THR A 41 12.64 -9.86 -0.41
C THR A 41 12.06 -10.91 0.54
N LEU A 42 10.75 -10.89 0.75
CA LEU A 42 10.06 -11.86 1.61
C LEU A 42 10.07 -13.27 1.02
N GLN A 43 9.81 -13.39 -0.29
CA GLN A 43 9.89 -14.68 -0.98
C GLN A 43 11.33 -15.22 -0.96
N GLN A 44 12.32 -14.37 -1.22
CA GLN A 44 13.72 -14.75 -1.16
C GLN A 44 14.11 -15.25 0.24
N ALA A 45 13.69 -14.55 1.29
CA ALA A 45 13.95 -14.94 2.68
C ALA A 45 13.28 -16.27 3.04
N TYR A 46 12.04 -16.49 2.59
CA TYR A 46 11.33 -17.75 2.77
C TYR A 46 12.11 -18.93 2.16
N PHE A 47 12.47 -18.82 0.87
CA PHE A 47 13.17 -19.90 0.18
C PHE A 47 14.55 -20.18 0.78
N ARG A 48 15.26 -19.14 1.22
CA ARG A 48 16.54 -19.29 1.91
C ARG A 48 16.37 -20.05 3.24
N CYS A 49 15.40 -19.66 4.06
CA CYS A 49 15.11 -20.34 5.34
C CYS A 49 14.71 -21.80 5.11
N ALA A 50 13.83 -22.06 4.14
CA ALA A 50 13.42 -23.40 3.78
C ALA A 50 14.61 -24.26 3.31
N TYR A 51 15.52 -23.70 2.51
CA TYR A 51 16.75 -24.38 2.08
C TYR A 51 17.64 -24.76 3.27
N GLU A 52 17.82 -23.86 4.24
CA GLU A 52 18.62 -24.10 5.45
C GLU A 52 18.00 -25.18 6.37
N CYS A 53 16.69 -25.45 6.26
CA CYS A 53 16.02 -26.52 7.01
C CYS A 53 16.34 -27.94 6.48
N PHE A 54 16.78 -28.10 5.22
CA PHE A 54 17.06 -29.42 4.65
C PHE A 54 18.43 -29.95 5.10
N ASP A 55 18.45 -30.66 6.23
CA ASP A 55 19.63 -31.29 6.80
C ASP A 55 19.47 -32.84 6.86
N ARG A 56 20.48 -33.57 6.39
CA ARG A 56 20.51 -35.05 6.44
C ARG A 56 20.56 -35.61 7.86
N ARG A 57 20.90 -34.78 8.86
CA ARG A 57 20.94 -35.17 10.28
C ARG A 57 19.58 -35.09 10.96
N ARG A 58 18.61 -34.44 10.34
CA ARG A 58 17.27 -34.23 10.89
C ARG A 58 16.28 -35.25 10.34
N THR A 59 15.26 -35.54 11.13
CA THR A 59 14.12 -36.35 10.71
C THR A 59 13.17 -35.53 9.82
N GLN A 60 12.30 -36.21 9.08
CA GLN A 60 11.31 -35.55 8.22
C GLN A 60 10.42 -34.57 9.01
N ASP A 61 9.99 -34.95 10.22
CA ASP A 61 9.12 -34.13 11.06
C ASP A 61 9.84 -32.86 11.56
N GLU A 62 11.12 -32.96 11.89
CA GLU A 62 11.94 -31.80 12.27
C GLU A 62 12.15 -30.83 11.11
N ILE A 63 12.30 -31.34 9.89
CA ILE A 63 12.41 -30.53 8.68
C ILE A 63 11.07 -29.82 8.41
N ASN A 64 9.95 -30.54 8.48
CA ASN A 64 8.62 -29.97 8.27
C ASN A 64 8.32 -28.84 9.28
N ASN A 65 8.56 -29.09 10.57
CA ASN A 65 8.37 -28.07 11.61
C ASN A 65 9.31 -26.86 11.40
N CYS A 66 10.55 -27.08 10.96
CA CYS A 66 11.47 -25.98 10.63
C CYS A 66 10.93 -25.11 9.48
N VAL A 67 10.46 -25.73 8.39
CA VAL A 67 9.91 -25.01 7.22
C VAL A 67 8.62 -24.27 7.56
N GLU A 68 7.75 -24.84 8.39
CA GLU A 68 6.54 -24.17 8.86
C GLU A 68 6.87 -22.88 9.64
N ASN A 69 7.87 -22.93 10.51
CA ASN A 69 8.33 -21.77 11.28
C ASN A 69 8.98 -20.68 10.41
N CYS A 70 9.52 -21.01 9.24
CA CYS A 70 10.04 -20.03 8.27
C CYS A 70 8.93 -19.13 7.67
N SER A 71 7.69 -19.65 7.58
CA SER A 71 6.58 -18.93 6.95
C SER A 71 5.95 -17.85 7.84
N VAL A 72 5.94 -18.06 9.17
CA VAL A 72 5.35 -17.16 10.16
C VAL A 72 5.90 -15.73 10.09
N PRO A 73 7.23 -15.50 10.12
CA PRO A 73 7.78 -14.14 10.07
C PRO A 73 7.50 -13.46 8.71
N VAL A 74 7.49 -14.24 7.62
CA VAL A 74 7.20 -13.76 6.26
C VAL A 74 5.76 -13.27 6.16
N LEU A 75 4.79 -14.09 6.60
CA LEU A 75 3.38 -13.73 6.62
C LEU A 75 3.11 -12.52 7.52
N LYS A 76 3.76 -12.43 8.68
CA LYS A 76 3.61 -11.28 9.58
C LYS A 76 4.11 -9.98 8.94
N ALA A 77 5.28 -10.01 8.29
CA ALA A 77 5.84 -8.86 7.60
C ALA A 77 4.97 -8.43 6.41
N GLN A 78 4.47 -9.40 5.63
CA GLN A 78 3.58 -9.14 4.51
C GLN A 78 2.28 -8.45 4.97
N ASN A 79 1.61 -8.99 5.98
CA ASN A 79 0.38 -8.40 6.53
C ASN A 79 0.58 -6.98 7.05
N LEU A 80 1.74 -6.69 7.67
CA LEU A 80 2.07 -5.36 8.16
C LEU A 80 2.15 -4.35 7.01
N VAL A 81 2.86 -4.71 5.94
CA VAL A 81 3.00 -3.84 4.76
C VAL A 81 1.65 -3.62 4.10
N GLU A 82 0.88 -4.68 3.83
CA GLU A 82 -0.45 -4.58 3.24
C GLU A 82 -1.39 -3.66 4.06
N THR A 83 -1.33 -3.77 5.39
CA THR A 83 -2.12 -2.92 6.30
C THR A 83 -1.73 -1.45 6.21
N GLU A 84 -0.43 -1.14 6.20
CA GLU A 84 0.03 0.24 6.08
C GLU A 84 -0.24 0.83 4.68
N MET A 85 -0.14 0.01 3.63
CA MET A 85 -0.51 0.40 2.26
C MET A 85 -2.00 0.74 2.17
N ALA A 86 -2.87 -0.09 2.74
CA ALA A 86 -4.31 0.18 2.78
C ALA A 86 -4.63 1.49 3.52
N LYS A 87 -3.95 1.76 4.65
CA LYS A 87 -4.11 3.04 5.36
C LYS A 87 -3.68 4.22 4.50
N PHE A 88 -2.61 4.08 3.73
CA PHE A 88 -2.12 5.14 2.84
C PHE A 88 -3.12 5.46 1.72
N GLN A 89 -3.69 4.41 1.11
CA GLN A 89 -4.72 4.54 0.08
C GLN A 89 -5.99 5.25 0.57
N VAL A 90 -6.36 5.10 1.85
CA VAL A 90 -7.55 5.79 2.42
C VAL A 90 -7.22 7.21 2.88
N LYS A 91 -6.08 7.42 3.54
CA LYS A 91 -5.74 8.72 4.14
C LYS A 91 -5.47 9.81 3.11
N LEU A 92 -4.88 9.47 1.96
CA LEU A 92 -4.47 10.43 0.96
C LEU A 92 -5.67 11.11 0.25
N PRO A 93 -6.71 10.37 -0.20
CA PRO A 93 -7.95 10.97 -0.67
C PRO A 93 -8.67 11.78 0.41
N SER A 94 -8.73 11.28 1.65
CA SER A 94 -9.35 12.00 2.77
C SER A 94 -8.66 13.34 3.03
N PHE A 95 -7.32 13.35 3.12
CA PHE A 95 -6.56 14.58 3.33
C PHE A 95 -6.84 15.62 2.25
N LEU A 96 -6.84 15.22 0.98
CA LEU A 96 -7.14 16.12 -0.13
C LEU A 96 -8.57 16.67 -0.05
N PHE A 97 -9.55 15.82 0.30
CA PHE A 97 -10.93 16.24 0.47
C PHE A 97 -11.08 17.28 1.60
N TYR A 98 -10.43 17.05 2.75
CA TYR A 98 -10.40 18.03 3.84
C TYR A 98 -9.71 19.33 3.44
N PHE A 99 -8.64 19.26 2.64
CA PHE A 99 -7.97 20.45 2.12
C PHE A 99 -8.91 21.28 1.24
N ARG A 100 -9.69 20.64 0.35
CA ARG A 100 -10.73 21.34 -0.44
C ARG A 100 -11.76 22.02 0.44
N LEU A 101 -12.32 21.31 1.43
CA LEU A 101 -13.36 21.85 2.30
C LEU A 101 -12.89 23.05 3.14
N ASN A 102 -11.63 23.04 3.58
CA ASN A 102 -11.12 24.06 4.52
C ASN A 102 -10.39 25.23 3.84
N TYR A 103 -9.70 24.99 2.73
CA TYR A 103 -8.90 26.01 2.04
C TYR A 103 -9.57 26.56 0.78
N ILE A 104 -10.30 25.74 0.01
CA ILE A 104 -10.90 26.18 -1.26
C ILE A 104 -12.28 26.80 -1.03
N ASN A 105 -13.14 26.23 -0.18
CA ASN A 105 -14.46 26.81 0.12
C ASN A 105 -14.40 28.08 1.00
N ARG A 106 -13.21 28.51 1.41
CA ARG A 106 -12.99 29.68 2.30
C ARG A 106 -12.39 30.89 1.56
N LEU A 107 -12.10 30.74 0.27
CA LEU A 107 -11.71 31.80 -0.68
C LEU A 107 -12.91 32.14 -1.56
#